data_AF-D9QDN0-F1
#
_entry.id   AF-D9QDN0-F1
#
_cell.length_a   1.000
_cell.length_b   1.000
_cell.length_c   1.000
_cell.angle_alpha   90.00
_cell.angle_beta   90.00
_cell.angle_gamma   90.00
#
_symmetry.space_group_name_H-M   'P 1'
#
loop_
_entity.id
_entity.type
_entity.pdbx_description
1 polymer ?
#
loop_
_entity_poly.entity_id
_entity_poly.type
_entity_poly.pdbx_seq_one_letter_code
_entity_poly.pdbx_strand_id
1 'polypeptide(L)'
;MKDTTVERNLNPLDDTMTGRISQAAAIGLITALPDYVHTKALRWVINTVILGSLLGVALYANTHDDDPDNDPDVIAARVREQLESSDAKEFGPLVTWGAFAVLLLIFLGINKLDRTISKKVVEFLRRRGVSKPHTLLGVVGAALVFVSSGDQR
;
A
#
# COMPACT_ATOMS: atom_id res chain seq x y z
N MET A 1 7.86 18.90 33.00
CA MET A 1 7.07 17.76 32.50
C MET A 1 7.03 17.90 30.99
N LYS A 2 7.76 17.05 30.25
CA LYS A 2 7.73 17.05 28.79
C LYS A 2 6.47 16.33 28.38
N ASP A 3 5.63 17.02 27.61
CA ASP A 3 4.46 16.47 26.96
C ASP A 3 4.98 15.49 25.89
N THR A 4 4.98 14.20 26.20
CA THR A 4 5.24 13.15 25.23
C THR A 4 3.91 12.81 24.59
N THR A 5 3.48 13.62 23.62
CA THR A 5 2.62 13.10 22.55
C THR A 5 3.36 11.94 21.93
N VAL A 6 3.03 10.72 22.37
CA VAL A 6 3.38 9.50 21.67
C VAL A 6 2.83 9.69 20.26
N GLU A 7 3.72 9.89 19.30
CA GLU A 7 3.37 9.96 17.90
C GLU A 7 2.71 8.61 17.58
N ARG A 8 1.39 8.63 17.39
CA ARG A 8 0.62 7.40 17.18
C ARG A 8 1.01 6.84 15.82
N ASN A 9 1.81 5.76 15.80
CA ASN A 9 2.11 5.06 14.57
C ASN A 9 0.82 4.40 14.05
N LEU A 10 0.31 4.89 12.92
CA LEU A 10 -0.91 4.41 12.30
C LEU A 10 -0.68 3.14 11.44
N ASN A 11 0.56 2.67 11.31
CA ASN A 11 0.92 1.52 10.48
C ASN A 11 1.87 0.54 11.19
N PRO A 12 1.35 -0.47 11.93
CA PRO A 12 2.16 -1.46 12.65
C PRO A 12 3.05 -2.33 11.73
N LEU A 13 2.83 -2.32 10.41
CA LEU A 13 3.74 -2.99 9.47
C LEU A 13 5.10 -2.30 9.35
N ASP A 14 5.21 -1.01 9.68
CA ASP A 14 6.48 -0.28 9.62
C ASP A 14 7.35 -0.58 10.86
N ASP A 15 6.72 -0.88 12.00
CA ASP A 15 7.43 -1.17 13.26
C ASP A 15 7.99 -2.60 13.33
N THR A 16 7.50 -3.50 12.48
CA THR A 16 7.92 -4.90 12.47
C THR A 16 8.80 -5.22 11.26
N MET A 17 9.92 -5.92 11.48
CA MET A 17 10.80 -6.39 10.39
C MET A 17 10.01 -7.23 9.37
N THR A 18 9.03 -8.02 9.82
CA THR A 18 8.12 -8.80 8.98
C THR A 18 7.27 -7.89 8.09
N GLY A 19 6.63 -6.86 8.64
CA GLY A 19 5.80 -5.94 7.87
C GLY A 19 6.59 -5.18 6.81
N ARG A 20 7.80 -4.71 7.14
CA ARG A 20 8.72 -4.04 6.21
C ARG A 20 9.14 -4.93 5.05
N ILE A 21 9.48 -6.19 5.34
CA ILE A 21 9.83 -7.19 4.31
C ILE A 21 8.62 -7.47 3.42
N SER A 22 7.43 -7.65 4.00
CA SER A 22 6.21 -7.93 3.25
C SER A 22 5.82 -6.77 2.32
N GLN A 23 5.91 -5.52 2.79
CA GLN A 23 5.66 -4.33 1.98
C GLN A 23 6.66 -4.20 0.82
N ALA A 24 7.96 -4.34 1.11
CA ALA A 24 9.01 -4.30 0.11
C ALA A 24 8.84 -5.41 -0.94
N ALA A 25 8.53 -6.64 -0.50
CA ALA A 25 8.27 -7.77 -1.37
C ALA A 25 7.05 -7.53 -2.27
N ALA A 26 5.95 -7.00 -1.72
CA ALA A 26 4.75 -6.69 -2.50
C ALA A 26 5.05 -5.69 -3.61
N ILE A 27 5.74 -4.58 -3.30
CA ILE A 27 6.15 -3.59 -4.30
C ILE A 27 7.08 -4.20 -5.35
N GLY A 28 8.11 -4.92 -4.91
CA GLY A 28 9.06 -5.54 -5.83
C GLY A 28 8.38 -6.51 -6.82
N LEU A 29 7.47 -7.35 -6.33
CA LEU A 29 6.74 -8.31 -7.15
C LEU A 29 5.77 -7.63 -8.12
N ILE A 30 4.96 -6.68 -7.65
CA ILE A 30 3.99 -5.94 -8.49
C ILE A 30 4.73 -5.20 -9.60
N THR A 31 5.83 -4.52 -9.26
CA THR A 31 6.63 -3.78 -10.23
C THR A 31 7.33 -4.71 -11.22
N ALA A 32 7.86 -5.87 -10.80
CA ALA A 32 8.56 -6.80 -11.68
C ALA A 32 7.64 -7.57 -12.65
N LEU A 33 6.38 -7.75 -12.28
CA LEU A 33 5.42 -8.61 -12.97
C LEU A 33 5.30 -8.41 -14.50
N PRO A 34 5.40 -7.19 -15.05
CA PRO A 34 5.29 -6.96 -16.48
C PRO A 34 6.34 -7.66 -17.34
N ASP A 35 7.49 -8.02 -16.79
CA ASP A 35 8.55 -8.72 -17.52
C ASP A 35 8.25 -10.23 -17.71
N TYR A 36 7.37 -10.81 -16.90
CA TYR A 36 7.10 -12.26 -16.86
C TYR A 36 5.69 -12.62 -17.35
N VAL A 37 4.71 -11.80 -17.00
CA VAL A 37 3.31 -12.00 -17.39
C VAL A 37 3.00 -10.93 -18.41
N HIS A 38 2.54 -11.26 -19.61
CA HIS A 38 2.24 -10.24 -20.63
C HIS A 38 0.76 -9.85 -20.68
N THR A 39 -0.12 -10.71 -20.20
CA THR A 39 -1.58 -10.51 -20.18
C THR A 39 -1.99 -9.59 -19.04
N LYS A 40 -2.66 -8.47 -19.34
CA LYS A 40 -3.14 -7.51 -18.33
C LYS A 40 -4.10 -8.12 -17.31
N ALA A 41 -5.01 -8.98 -17.76
CA ALA A 41 -5.98 -9.64 -16.88
C ALA A 41 -5.28 -10.54 -15.86
N LEU A 42 -4.31 -11.35 -16.30
CA LEU A 42 -3.53 -12.22 -15.41
C LEU A 42 -2.66 -11.41 -14.45
N ARG A 43 -2.05 -10.30 -14.90
CA ARG A 43 -1.35 -9.38 -14.00
C ARG A 43 -2.26 -8.81 -12.92
N TRP A 44 -3.48 -8.43 -13.30
CA TRP A 44 -4.46 -7.91 -12.35
C TRP A 44 -4.82 -8.96 -11.28
N VAL A 45 -5.09 -10.21 -11.69
CA VAL A 45 -5.34 -11.32 -10.76
C VAL A 45 -4.16 -11.53 -9.80
N ILE A 46 -2.94 -11.60 -10.33
CA ILE A 46 -1.73 -11.81 -9.51
C ILE A 46 -1.50 -10.64 -8.56
N ASN A 47 -1.65 -9.39 -9.01
CA ASN A 47 -1.51 -8.21 -8.16
C ASN A 47 -2.56 -8.21 -7.04
N THR A 48 -3.80 -8.60 -7.32
CA THR A 48 -4.84 -8.74 -6.29
C THR A 48 -4.46 -9.79 -5.25
N VAL A 49 -3.88 -10.92 -5.67
CA VAL A 49 -3.38 -11.95 -4.74
C VAL A 49 -2.24 -11.39 -3.89
N ILE A 50 -1.24 -10.73 -4.49
CA ILE A 50 -0.11 -10.14 -3.76
C ILE A 50 -0.60 -9.12 -2.71
N LEU A 51 -1.47 -8.20 -3.10
CA LEU A 51 -2.02 -7.19 -2.20
C LEU A 51 -2.91 -7.81 -1.12
N GLY A 52 -3.73 -8.79 -1.48
CA GLY A 52 -4.55 -9.54 -0.52
C GLY A 52 -3.70 -10.30 0.50
N SER A 53 -2.59 -10.90 0.07
CA SER A 53 -1.63 -11.54 0.97
C SER A 53 -0.95 -10.54 1.91
N LEU A 54 -0.58 -9.35 1.43
CA LEU A 54 -0.02 -8.30 2.28
C LEU A 54 -1.02 -7.87 3.37
N LEU A 55 -2.28 -7.66 3.00
CA LEU A 55 -3.36 -7.38 3.95
C LEU A 55 -3.55 -8.52 4.95
N GLY A 56 -3.48 -9.78 4.49
CA GLY A 56 -3.56 -10.94 5.37
C GLY A 56 -2.41 -11.00 6.40
N VAL A 57 -1.18 -10.69 5.98
CA VAL A 57 -0.03 -10.60 6.89
C VAL A 57 -0.21 -9.47 7.89
N ALA A 58 -0.69 -8.29 7.46
CA ALA A 58 -1.01 -7.18 8.34
C ALA A 58 -2.02 -7.56 9.43
N LEU A 59 -3.13 -8.19 9.03
CA LEU A 59 -4.18 -8.64 9.94
C LEU A 59 -3.66 -9.70 10.92
N TYR A 60 -2.88 -10.67 10.42
CA TYR A 60 -2.27 -11.70 11.25
C TYR A 60 -1.28 -11.12 12.26
N ALA A 61 -0.42 -10.20 11.82
CA ALA A 61 0.53 -9.52 12.69
C ALA A 61 -0.18 -8.73 13.79
N ASN A 62 -1.25 -8.01 13.45
CA ASN A 62 -2.04 -7.26 14.43
C ASN A 62 -2.76 -8.17 15.43
N THR A 63 -3.29 -9.33 15.01
CA THR A 63 -4.02 -10.22 15.92
C THR A 63 -3.12 -11.02 16.86
N HIS A 64 -1.81 -11.06 16.59
CA HIS A 64 -0.82 -11.76 17.40
C HIS A 64 0.14 -10.78 18.11
N ASP A 65 -0.14 -9.49 18.02
CA ASP A 65 0.56 -8.46 18.77
C ASP A 65 -0.04 -8.36 20.19
N ASP A 66 0.81 -8.20 21.20
CA ASP A 66 0.39 -8.08 22.60
C ASP A 66 -0.10 -6.65 22.93
N ASP A 67 -0.13 -5.74 21.94
CA ASP A 67 -0.65 -4.39 22.09
C ASP A 67 -2.19 -4.40 22.25
N PRO A 68 -2.73 -3.95 23.40
CA PRO A 68 -4.17 -3.91 23.64
C PRO A 68 -4.94 -3.00 22.66
N ASP A 69 -4.29 -2.06 21.97
CA ASP A 69 -4.93 -1.24 20.93
C ASP A 69 -5.16 -2.00 19.61
N ASN A 70 -4.48 -3.13 19.39
CA ASN A 70 -4.63 -3.99 18.22
C ASN A 70 -5.67 -5.11 18.40
N ASP A 71 -6.34 -5.16 19.55
CA ASP A 71 -7.43 -6.11 19.81
C ASP A 71 -8.60 -5.87 18.82
N PRO A 72 -9.08 -6.90 18.10
CA PRO A 72 -10.20 -6.77 17.17
C PRO A 72 -11.45 -6.14 17.80
N ASP A 73 -11.71 -6.35 19.09
CA ASP A 73 -12.85 -5.75 19.77
C ASP A 73 -12.66 -4.23 19.98
N VAL A 74 -11.44 -3.79 20.26
CA VAL A 74 -11.08 -2.36 20.39
C VAL A 74 -11.14 -1.66 19.04
N ILE A 75 -10.66 -2.31 17.98
CA ILE A 75 -10.77 -1.81 16.60
C ILE A 75 -12.25 -1.71 16.19
N ALA A 76 -13.05 -2.74 16.47
CA ALA A 76 -14.48 -2.75 16.14
C ALA A 76 -15.26 -1.67 16.91
N ALA A 77 -14.92 -1.45 18.19
CA ALA A 77 -15.50 -0.38 18.99
C ALA A 77 -15.14 1.00 18.44
N ARG A 78 -13.89 1.23 18.04
CA ARG A 78 -13.42 2.50 17.46
C ARG A 78 -14.06 2.78 16.10
N VAL A 79 -14.20 1.76 15.26
CA VAL A 79 -14.92 1.88 13.98
C VAL A 79 -16.39 2.20 14.23
N ARG A 80 -17.04 1.53 15.19
CA ARG A 80 -18.43 1.81 15.56
C ARG A 80 -18.59 3.25 16.07
N GLU A 81 -17.69 3.70 16.94
CA GLU A 81 -17.69 5.07 17.46
C GLU A 81 -17.51 6.10 16.33
N GLN A 82 -16.60 5.87 15.39
CA GLN A 82 -16.45 6.72 14.21
C GLN A 82 -17.71 6.75 13.35
N LEU A 83 -18.36 5.60 13.12
CA LEU A 83 -19.59 5.50 12.34
C LEU A 83 -20.81 6.11 13.05
N GLU A 84 -20.81 6.12 14.39
CA GLU A 84 -21.86 6.72 15.22
C GLU A 84 -21.63 8.21 15.52
N SER A 85 -20.40 8.70 15.28
CA SER A 85 -20.03 10.11 15.43
C SER A 85 -20.85 11.04 14.52
N SER A 86 -21.04 12.27 14.98
CA SER A 86 -21.80 13.30 14.26
C SER A 86 -21.23 13.59 12.86
N ASP A 87 -19.92 13.44 12.68
CA ASP A 87 -19.22 13.62 11.40
C ASP A 87 -19.63 12.54 10.39
N ALA A 88 -19.84 11.28 10.83
CA ALA A 88 -20.31 10.20 9.96
C ALA A 88 -21.76 10.39 9.48
N LYS A 89 -22.61 11.05 10.29
CA LYS A 89 -23.99 11.40 9.92
C LYS A 89 -24.08 12.50 8.87
N GLU A 90 -23.02 13.27 8.65
CA GLU A 90 -22.98 14.37 7.68
C GLU A 90 -22.70 13.91 6.24
N PHE A 91 -22.19 12.69 6.05
CA PHE A 91 -21.93 12.11 4.72
C PHE A 91 -23.22 11.54 4.09
N GLY A 92 -24.06 12.44 3.56
CA GLY A 92 -25.19 12.06 2.73
C GLY A 92 -24.76 11.28 1.47
N PRO A 93 -25.66 10.49 0.85
CA PRO A 93 -25.31 9.60 -0.27
C PRO A 93 -24.54 10.30 -1.41
N LEU A 94 -24.90 11.54 -1.75
CA LEU A 94 -24.21 12.31 -2.77
C LEU A 94 -22.75 12.63 -2.42
N VAL A 95 -22.46 12.95 -1.16
CA VAL A 95 -21.10 13.28 -0.70
C VAL A 95 -20.24 12.03 -0.78
N THR A 96 -20.77 10.88 -0.35
CA THR A 96 -20.09 9.58 -0.41
C THR A 96 -19.79 9.15 -1.85
N TRP A 97 -20.79 9.18 -2.75
CA TRP A 97 -20.58 8.83 -4.16
C TRP A 97 -19.69 9.86 -4.88
N GLY A 98 -19.77 11.14 -4.52
CA GLY A 98 -18.89 12.18 -5.02
C GLY A 98 -17.43 11.94 -4.62
N ALA A 99 -17.18 11.57 -3.35
CA ALA A 99 -15.85 11.21 -2.86
C ALA A 99 -15.29 9.98 -3.60
N PHE A 100 -16.10 8.93 -3.81
CA PHE A 100 -15.70 7.78 -4.63
C PHE A 100 -15.36 8.16 -6.07
N ALA A 101 -16.14 9.06 -6.69
CA ALA A 101 -15.86 9.55 -8.04
C ALA A 101 -14.56 10.34 -8.10
N VAL A 102 -14.27 11.20 -7.12
CA VAL A 102 -13.00 11.94 -7.02
C VAL A 102 -11.83 10.97 -6.81
N LEU A 103 -11.96 10.00 -5.91
CA LEU A 103 -10.94 8.96 -5.71
C LEU A 103 -10.70 8.14 -6.98
N LEU A 104 -11.75 7.80 -7.73
CA LEU A 104 -11.64 7.13 -9.01
C LEU A 104 -10.93 8.00 -10.05
N LEU A 105 -11.21 9.30 -10.11
CA LEU A 105 -10.53 10.24 -11.01
C LEU A 105 -9.06 10.41 -10.65
N ILE A 106 -8.72 10.50 -9.36
CA ILE A 106 -7.34 10.50 -8.88
C ILE A 106 -6.65 9.20 -9.28
N PHE A 107 -7.29 8.05 -9.05
CA PHE A 107 -6.77 6.73 -9.44
C PHE A 107 -6.51 6.65 -10.95
N LEU A 108 -7.45 7.10 -11.78
CA LEU A 108 -7.30 7.12 -13.24
C LEU A 108 -6.22 8.11 -13.70
N GLY A 109 -6.11 9.27 -13.05
CA GLY A 109 -5.11 10.30 -13.31
C GLY A 109 -3.69 9.83 -13.02
N ILE A 110 -3.47 9.25 -11.83
CA ILE A 110 -2.20 8.64 -11.42
C ILE A 110 -1.79 7.53 -12.40
N ASN A 111 -2.74 6.67 -12.81
CA ASN A 111 -2.49 5.61 -13.80
C ASN A 111 -2.04 6.13 -15.18
N LYS A 112 -2.48 7.32 -15.62
CA LYS A 112 -2.04 7.90 -16.91
C LYS A 112 -0.65 8.52 -16.83
N LEU A 113 -0.34 9.20 -15.73
CA LEU A 113 0.95 9.86 -15.53
C LEU A 113 2.07 8.82 -15.38
N ASP A 114 1.81 7.76 -14.61
CA ASP A 114 2.73 6.66 -14.38
C ASP A 114 3.08 5.92 -15.69
N ARG A 115 2.09 5.65 -16.55
CA ARG A 115 2.33 4.94 -17.83
C ARG A 115 3.28 5.66 -18.77
N THR A 116 3.32 6.99 -18.77
CA THR A 116 4.18 7.76 -19.70
C THR A 116 5.62 7.81 -19.19
N ILE A 117 5.79 8.05 -17.89
CA ILE A 117 7.10 8.11 -17.24
C ILE A 117 7.73 6.72 -17.23
N SER A 118 6.97 5.70 -16.80
CA SER A 118 7.42 4.31 -16.75
C SER A 118 7.83 3.80 -18.13
N LYS A 119 7.10 4.14 -19.21
CA LYS A 119 7.51 3.78 -20.58
C LYS A 119 8.87 4.37 -20.96
N LYS A 120 9.11 5.66 -20.69
CA LYS A 120 10.39 6.32 -21.02
C LYS A 120 11.55 5.72 -20.23
N VAL A 121 11.36 5.46 -18.94
CA VAL A 121 12.37 4.84 -18.08
C VAL A 121 12.67 3.41 -18.56
N VAL A 122 11.63 2.62 -18.82
CA VAL A 122 11.78 1.24 -19.33
C VAL A 122 12.48 1.22 -20.68
N GLU A 123 12.13 2.13 -21.58
CA GLU A 123 12.76 2.22 -22.90
C GLU A 123 14.23 2.64 -22.80
N PHE A 124 14.55 3.59 -21.92
CA PHE A 124 15.92 3.97 -21.61
C PHE A 124 16.74 2.80 -21.05
N LEU A 125 16.20 2.05 -20.09
CA LEU A 125 16.85 0.87 -19.52
C LEU A 125 17.07 -0.23 -20.57
N ARG A 126 16.09 -0.47 -21.44
CA ARG A 126 16.24 -1.42 -22.56
C ARG A 126 17.33 -0.99 -23.54
N ARG A 127 17.40 0.31 -23.89
CA ARG A 127 18.47 0.86 -24.74
C ARG A 127 19.86 0.72 -24.11
N ARG A 128 19.93 0.66 -22.77
CA ARG A 128 21.16 0.37 -22.01
C ARG A 128 21.47 -1.11 -21.84
N GLY A 129 20.68 -2.00 -22.46
CA GLY A 129 20.93 -3.46 -22.45
C GLY A 129 20.25 -4.21 -21.30
N VAL A 130 19.40 -3.56 -20.51
CA VAL A 130 18.64 -4.25 -19.44
C VAL A 130 17.53 -5.08 -20.07
N SER A 131 17.66 -6.40 -20.00
CA SER A 131 16.69 -7.36 -20.56
C SER A 131 15.34 -7.36 -19.82
N LYS A 132 15.38 -7.14 -18.50
CA LYS A 132 14.23 -7.15 -17.59
C LYS A 132 14.13 -5.82 -16.80
N PRO A 133 13.72 -4.74 -17.45
CA PRO A 133 13.74 -3.39 -16.86
C PRO A 133 12.77 -3.26 -15.68
N HIS A 134 11.62 -3.92 -15.71
CA HIS A 134 10.66 -3.84 -14.61
C HIS A 134 11.12 -4.62 -13.38
N THR A 135 11.84 -5.73 -13.59
CA THR A 135 12.46 -6.50 -12.51
C THR A 135 13.50 -5.66 -11.78
N LEU A 136 14.36 -4.95 -12.53
CA LEU A 136 15.34 -4.04 -11.95
C LEU A 136 14.66 -2.91 -11.15
N LEU A 137 13.63 -2.28 -11.74
CA LEU A 137 12.85 -1.26 -11.06
C LEU A 137 12.15 -1.80 -9.81
N GLY A 138 11.67 -3.04 -9.84
CA GLY A 138 11.07 -3.72 -8.69
C GLY A 138 12.06 -3.95 -7.57
N VAL A 139 13.29 -4.38 -7.88
CA VAL A 139 14.36 -4.52 -6.87
C VAL A 139 14.70 -3.17 -6.24
N VAL A 140 14.85 -2.13 -7.05
CA VAL A 140 15.14 -0.76 -6.56
C VAL A 140 13.97 -0.23 -5.72
N GLY A 141 12.74 -0.39 -6.19
CA GLY A 141 11.54 0.03 -5.46
C GLY A 141 11.37 -0.72 -4.13
N ALA A 142 11.59 -2.03 -4.12
CA ALA A 142 11.57 -2.83 -2.90
C ALA A 142 12.64 -2.39 -1.90
N ALA A 143 13.86 -2.12 -2.36
CA ALA A 143 14.93 -1.63 -1.50
C ALA A 143 14.60 -0.25 -0.91
N LEU A 144 14.05 0.66 -1.72
CA LEU A 144 13.61 1.98 -1.24
C LEU A 144 12.52 1.86 -0.18
N VAL A 145 11.50 1.04 -0.43
CA VAL A 145 10.38 0.82 0.51
C VAL A 145 10.85 0.15 1.80
N PHE A 146 11.78 -0.81 1.72
CA PHE A 146 12.35 -1.44 2.90
C PHE A 146 13.12 -0.45 3.79
N VAL A 147 13.85 0.49 3.17
CA VAL A 147 14.60 1.53 3.88
C VAL A 147 13.64 2.58 4.44
N SER A 148 12.70 3.08 3.65
CA SER A 148 11.77 4.14 4.09
C SER A 148 10.78 3.68 5.16
N SER A 149 10.37 2.41 5.13
CA SER A 149 9.50 1.83 6.17
C SER A 149 10.21 1.62 7.51
N GLY A 150 11.54 1.78 7.55
CA GLY A 150 12.32 1.67 8.80
C GLY A 150 12.69 3.00 9.45
N ASP A 151 12.31 4.14 8.87
CA ASP A 151 12.78 5.46 9.28
C ASP A 151 11.59 6.40 9.56
N GLN A 152 10.96 6.20 10.72
CA GLN A 152 10.20 7.23 11.42
C GLN A 152 10.71 7.26 12.87
N ARG A 153 11.54 8.26 13.16
CA ARG A 153 12.01 8.63 14.50
C ARG A 153 11.65 10.08 14.75
#